data_AF-A0A4Y2JWB6-F1
#
_entry.id   AF-A0A4Y2JWB6-F1
#
_cell.length_a   1.000
_cell.length_b   1.000
_cell.length_c   1.000
_cell.angle_alpha   90.00
_cell.angle_beta   90.00
_cell.angle_gamma   90.00
#
_symmetry.space_group_name_H-M   'P 1'
#
loop_
_entity.id
_entity.type
_entity.pdbx_description
1 polymer ?
#
loop_
_entity_poly.entity_id
_entity_poly.type
_entity_poly.pdbx_seq_one_letter_code
_entity_poly.pdbx_strand_id
1 'polypeptide(L)'
;MADTMNKTTDGELEKLVPAEPHKPSITGWQVTLSAFLHLVPELFEKMKFVLLSRFNQNALENYFSQVRRKEGSNDHPSPVDFLQRTRMLLAEGMFVMYGSATVSQMLTSFLNF
;
A
#
# COMPACT_ATOMS: atom_id res chain seq x y z
N MET A 1 65.06 -2.48 15.57
CA MET A 1 64.65 -3.86 15.25
C MET A 1 63.43 -4.14 16.13
N ALA A 2 62.25 -4.18 15.50
CA ALA A 2 60.89 -4.24 16.05
C ALA A 2 60.44 -2.99 16.87
N ASP A 3 59.49 -2.12 16.50
CA ASP A 3 58.34 -2.20 15.58
C ASP A 3 57.65 -3.55 15.58
N THR A 4 56.66 -3.75 16.45
CA THR A 4 55.26 -4.08 16.10
C THR A 4 54.46 -4.23 17.40
N MET A 5 53.16 -3.93 17.35
CA MET A 5 52.11 -4.22 18.33
C MET A 5 51.87 -3.17 19.42
N ASN A 6 51.10 -2.14 19.09
CA ASN A 6 49.67 -2.12 19.44
C ASN A 6 49.02 -0.85 18.85
N LYS A 7 48.60 -0.95 17.59
CA LYS A 7 47.60 -0.08 16.99
C LYS A 7 46.50 -0.98 16.49
N THR A 8 45.63 -1.42 17.38
CA THR A 8 44.32 -1.92 16.96
C THR A 8 43.35 -0.80 17.24
N THR A 9 43.31 0.13 16.30
CA THR A 9 42.30 1.18 16.24
C THR A 9 40.94 0.53 16.07
N ASP A 10 39.95 0.95 16.84
CA ASP A 10 38.56 0.48 16.79
C ASP A 10 37.94 0.52 15.37
N GLY A 11 38.55 1.25 14.43
CA GLY A 11 38.19 1.29 13.01
C GLY A 11 38.60 0.09 12.14
N GLU A 12 39.35 -0.89 12.66
CA GLU A 12 39.62 -2.15 11.93
C GLU A 12 38.53 -3.21 12.17
N LEU A 13 37.81 -3.14 13.29
CA LEU A 13 36.69 -4.04 13.59
C LEU A 13 35.46 -3.72 12.72
N GLU A 14 35.23 -2.45 12.36
CA GLU A 14 34.16 -2.06 11.41
C GLU A 14 34.43 -2.48 9.96
N LYS A 15 35.69 -2.73 9.59
CA LYS A 15 36.06 -3.17 8.23
C LYS A 15 36.01 -4.69 8.03
N LEU A 16 35.89 -5.46 9.11
CA LEU A 16 35.89 -6.93 9.09
C LEU A 16 34.50 -7.56 9.23
N VAL A 17 33.47 -6.74 9.40
CA VAL A 17 32.07 -7.20 9.36
C VAL A 17 31.51 -6.78 8.00
N PRO A 18 31.23 -7.72 7.08
CA PRO A 18 30.41 -7.40 5.92
C PRO A 18 29.12 -6.79 6.47
N ALA A 19 28.81 -5.54 6.12
CA ALA A 19 27.54 -4.94 6.49
C ALA A 19 26.45 -5.79 5.86
N GLU A 20 25.88 -6.70 6.66
CA GLU A 20 24.80 -7.57 6.25
C GLU A 20 23.74 -6.71 5.55
N PRO A 21 23.38 -7.02 4.29
CA PRO A 21 22.48 -6.19 3.53
C PRO A 21 21.22 -5.97 4.36
N HIS A 22 20.90 -4.69 4.59
CA HIS A 22 19.80 -4.32 5.46
C HIS A 22 18.53 -5.04 5.00
N LYS A 23 17.83 -5.69 5.94
CA LYS A 23 16.59 -6.41 5.64
C LYS A 23 15.65 -5.44 4.89
N PRO A 24 14.99 -5.86 3.80
CA PRO A 24 14.12 -4.97 3.02
C PRO A 24 13.06 -4.26 3.85
N SER A 25 12.62 -4.87 4.96
CA SER A 25 11.72 -4.23 5.91
C SER A 25 12.32 -2.99 6.58
N ILE A 26 13.60 -3.01 6.95
CA ILE A 26 14.28 -1.87 7.58
C ILE A 26 14.40 -0.72 6.57
N THR A 27 14.83 -1.03 5.34
CA THR A 27 14.88 -0.05 4.25
C THR A 27 13.49 0.53 3.95
N GLY A 28 12.45 -0.32 3.89
CA GLY A 28 11.07 0.11 3.69
C GLY A 28 10.56 1.04 4.80
N TRP A 29 10.91 0.77 6.06
CA TRP A 29 10.61 1.65 7.19
C TRP A 29 11.31 3.00 7.08
N GLN A 30 12.61 3.01 6.73
CA GLN A 30 13.36 4.25 6.54
C GLN A 30 12.76 5.10 5.42
N VAL A 31 12.42 4.50 4.28
CA VAL A 31 11.76 5.18 3.15
C VAL A 31 10.41 5.75 3.57
N THR A 32 9.58 4.95 4.26
CA THR A 32 8.24 5.37 4.70
C THR A 32 8.29 6.57 5.64
N LEU A 33 9.16 6.53 6.66
CA LEU A 33 9.31 7.64 7.60
C LEU A 33 9.87 8.89 6.92
N SER A 34 10.88 8.73 6.06
CA SER A 34 11.50 9.86 5.36
C SER A 34 10.52 10.54 4.41
N ALA A 35 9.77 9.75 3.63
CA ALA A 35 8.74 10.27 2.74
C ALA A 35 7.60 10.95 3.53
N PHE A 36 7.19 10.38 4.66
CA PHE A 36 6.14 10.99 5.48
C PHE A 36 6.58 12.33 6.08
N LEU A 37 7.79 12.44 6.60
CA LEU A 37 8.32 13.71 7.14
C LEU A 37 8.37 14.82 6.08
N HIS A 38 8.69 14.48 4.83
CA HIS A 38 8.64 15.45 3.73
C HIS A 38 7.21 15.84 3.34
N LEU A 39 6.24 14.93 3.51
CA LEU A 39 4.84 15.17 3.17
C LEU A 39 4.08 15.97 4.25
N VAL A 40 4.51 15.92 5.50
CA VAL A 40 3.86 16.60 6.64
C VAL A 40 3.64 18.10 6.39
N PRO A 41 4.63 18.90 5.98
CA PRO A 41 4.42 20.34 5.76
C PRO A 41 3.31 20.63 4.75
N GLU A 42 3.25 19.87 3.65
CA GLU A 42 2.25 20.03 2.60
C GLU A 42 0.84 19.63 3.07
N LEU A 43 0.73 18.54 3.84
CA LEU A 43 -0.56 18.07 4.35
C LEU A 43 -1.16 19.04 5.37
N PHE A 44 -0.34 19.55 6.28
CA PHE A 44 -0.79 20.41 7.36
C PHE A 44 -0.95 21.89 6.96
N GLU A 45 -0.55 22.26 5.73
CA GLU A 45 -0.88 23.57 5.16
C GLU A 45 -2.41 23.74 5.01
N LYS A 46 -3.14 22.65 4.70
CA LYS A 46 -4.58 22.69 4.41
C LYS A 46 -5.44 21.89 5.39
N MET A 47 -4.86 20.91 6.09
CA MET A 47 -5.59 19.98 6.94
C MET A 47 -5.17 20.12 8.41
N LYS A 48 -6.14 20.06 9.32
CA LYS A 48 -5.87 20.12 10.77
C LYS A 48 -5.32 18.83 11.35
N PHE A 49 -5.58 17.70 10.70
CA PHE A 49 -5.13 16.38 11.11
C PHE A 49 -5.03 15.44 9.90
N VAL A 50 -4.24 14.39 10.06
CA VAL A 50 -3.99 13.38 9.02
C VAL A 50 -4.32 12.00 9.57
N LEU A 51 -5.10 11.21 8.83
CA LEU A 51 -5.41 9.82 9.19
C LEU A 51 -4.36 8.89 8.58
N LEU A 52 -3.42 8.42 9.41
CA LEU A 52 -2.35 7.51 8.98
C LEU A 52 -2.88 6.19 8.39
N SER A 53 -4.09 5.78 8.78
CA SER A 53 -4.79 4.60 8.25
C SER A 53 -5.07 4.68 6.74
N ARG A 54 -4.96 5.86 6.11
CA ARG A 54 -5.10 6.05 4.67
C ARG A 54 -3.78 5.91 3.88
N PHE A 55 -2.65 5.79 4.56
CA PHE A 55 -1.31 5.63 3.96
C PHE A 55 -0.85 4.16 3.90
N ASN A 56 -1.77 3.21 4.05
CA ASN A 56 -1.49 1.78 3.93
C ASN A 56 -2.32 1.14 2.81
N GLN A 57 -1.97 -0.09 2.46
CA GLN A 57 -2.62 -0.83 1.38
C GLN A 57 -3.89 -1.57 1.85
N ASN A 58 -4.32 -1.43 3.11
CA ASN A 58 -5.45 -2.18 3.67
C ASN A 58 -6.74 -1.93 2.90
N ALA A 59 -6.98 -0.70 2.40
CA ALA A 59 -8.18 -0.42 1.61
C ALA A 59 -8.22 -1.26 0.33
N LEU A 60 -7.08 -1.43 -0.33
CA LEU A 60 -6.94 -2.24 -1.54
C LEU A 60 -7.05 -3.74 -1.24
N GLU A 61 -6.42 -4.20 -0.16
CA GLU A 61 -6.51 -5.61 0.28
C GLU A 61 -7.94 -6.00 0.70
N ASN A 62 -8.64 -5.09 1.37
CA ASN A 62 -10.04 -5.25 1.72
C ASN A 62 -10.92 -5.32 0.46
N TYR A 63 -10.64 -4.47 -0.54
CA TYR A 63 -11.31 -4.54 -1.83
C TYR A 63 -11.10 -5.90 -2.51
N PHE A 64 -9.86 -6.40 -2.59
CA PHE A 64 -9.59 -7.73 -3.16
C PHE A 64 -10.30 -8.85 -2.38
N SER A 65 -10.44 -8.69 -1.08
CA SER A 65 -11.21 -9.63 -0.25
C SER A 65 -12.69 -9.62 -0.61
N GLN A 66 -13.28 -8.46 -0.91
CA GLN A 66 -14.66 -8.39 -1.40
C GLN A 66 -14.81 -9.03 -2.78
N VAL A 67 -13.84 -8.82 -3.69
CA VAL A 67 -13.85 -9.45 -5.02
C VAL A 67 -13.81 -10.98 -4.90
N ARG A 68 -12.94 -11.53 -4.04
CA ARG A 68 -12.88 -12.99 -3.82
C ARG A 68 -14.18 -13.55 -3.24
N ARG A 69 -14.80 -12.86 -2.28
CA ARG A 69 -16.04 -13.30 -1.60
C ARG A 69 -17.29 -13.23 -2.47
N LYS A 70 -17.24 -12.57 -3.64
CA LYS A 70 -18.44 -12.26 -4.43
C LYS A 70 -19.15 -13.50 -4.99
N GLU A 71 -18.45 -14.61 -5.18
CA GLU A 71 -18.96 -15.80 -5.86
C GLU A 71 -18.70 -17.09 -5.06
N GLY A 72 -18.98 -17.03 -3.76
CA GLY A 72 -18.93 -18.21 -2.88
C GLY A 72 -17.52 -18.79 -2.75
N SER A 73 -17.33 -20.04 -3.22
CA SER A 73 -16.11 -20.83 -3.03
C SER A 73 -15.01 -20.58 -4.05
N ASN A 74 -15.19 -19.68 -5.02
CA ASN A 74 -14.15 -19.36 -5.99
C ASN A 74 -13.22 -18.24 -5.47
N ASP A 75 -12.29 -18.63 -4.60
CA ASP A 75 -11.31 -17.76 -3.94
C ASP A 75 -10.19 -17.25 -4.87
N HIS A 76 -9.99 -17.90 -6.02
CA HIS A 76 -8.96 -17.54 -7.00
C HIS A 76 -9.59 -17.27 -8.39
N PRO A 77 -10.24 -16.11 -8.58
CA PRO A 77 -10.90 -15.78 -9.84
C PRO A 77 -9.89 -15.71 -11.00
N SER A 78 -10.32 -16.12 -12.19
CA SER A 78 -9.58 -15.80 -13.41
C SER A 78 -9.58 -14.28 -13.66
N PRO A 79 -8.70 -13.74 -14.52
CA PRO A 79 -8.72 -12.32 -14.86
C PRO A 79 -10.08 -11.82 -15.38
N VAL A 80 -10.81 -12.67 -16.12
CA VAL A 80 -12.15 -12.35 -16.63
C VAL A 80 -13.17 -12.27 -15.49
N ASP A 81 -13.13 -13.24 -14.57
CA ASP A 81 -14.01 -13.25 -13.39
C ASP A 81 -13.73 -12.05 -12.50
N PHE A 82 -12.45 -11.69 -12.31
CA PHE A 82 -12.05 -10.52 -11.54
C PHE A 82 -12.62 -9.22 -12.12
N LEU A 83 -12.54 -9.05 -13.45
CA LEU A 83 -13.14 -7.90 -14.14
C LEU A 83 -14.65 -7.85 -13.95
N GLN A 84 -15.33 -8.99 -14.13
CA GLN A 84 -16.78 -9.06 -14.00
C GLN A 84 -17.26 -8.78 -12.56
N ARG A 85 -16.57 -9.34 -11.57
CA ARG A 85 -16.87 -9.09 -10.15
C ARG A 85 -16.59 -7.65 -9.73
N THR A 86 -15.50 -7.07 -10.24
CA THR A 86 -15.18 -5.65 -10.05
C THR A 86 -16.31 -4.77 -10.56
N ARG A 87 -16.75 -5.02 -11.80
CA ARG A 87 -17.91 -4.36 -12.41
C ARG A 87 -19.16 -4.46 -11.53
N MET A 88 -19.50 -5.65 -11.06
CA MET A 88 -20.65 -5.84 -10.17
C MET A 88 -20.53 -5.05 -8.85
N LEU A 89 -19.37 -5.08 -8.20
CA LEU A 89 -19.14 -4.35 -6.95
C LEU A 89 -19.22 -2.83 -7.14
N LEU A 90 -18.75 -2.32 -8.28
CA LEU A 90 -18.88 -0.90 -8.63
C LEU A 90 -20.35 -0.51 -8.83
N ALA A 91 -21.12 -1.32 -9.57
CA ALA A 91 -22.56 -1.09 -9.74
C ALA A 91 -23.27 -1.07 -8.38
N GLU A 92 -23.00 -2.05 -7.50
CA GLU A 92 -23.58 -2.11 -6.15
C GLU A 92 -23.22 -0.89 -5.31
N GLY A 93 -21.97 -0.45 -5.36
CA GLY A 93 -21.54 0.78 -4.70
C GLY A 93 -22.32 2.01 -5.19
N MET A 94 -22.60 2.09 -6.50
CA MET A 94 -23.43 3.16 -7.06
C MET A 94 -24.89 3.06 -6.63
N PHE A 95 -25.49 1.87 -6.61
CA PHE A 95 -26.86 1.66 -6.10
C PHE A 95 -26.99 2.16 -4.65
N VAL A 96 -25.99 1.88 -3.81
CA VAL A 96 -25.99 2.31 -2.41
C VAL A 96 -25.86 3.83 -2.28
N MET A 97 -25.01 4.47 -3.09
CA MET A 97 -24.78 5.92 -3.00
C MET A 97 -25.95 6.76 -3.52
N TYR A 98 -26.60 6.35 -4.61
CA TYR A 98 -27.64 7.15 -5.26
C TYR A 98 -29.08 6.80 -4.82
N GLY A 99 -29.26 5.82 -3.92
CA GLY A 99 -30.58 5.28 -3.63
C GLY A 99 -31.22 4.69 -4.89
N SER A 100 -32.56 4.55 -4.92
CA SER A 100 -33.35 4.09 -6.07
C SER A 100 -33.23 5.02 -7.31
N ALA A 101 -32.03 5.24 -7.83
CA ALA A 101 -31.81 5.85 -9.12
C ALA A 101 -32.31 4.91 -10.21
N THR A 102 -32.95 5.49 -11.22
CA THR A 102 -33.52 4.72 -12.33
C THR A 102 -32.40 3.96 -13.05
N VAL A 103 -32.72 2.74 -13.50
CA VAL A 103 -31.80 1.83 -14.22
C VAL A 103 -31.07 2.53 -15.38
N SER A 104 -31.70 3.54 -15.98
CA SER A 104 -31.11 4.37 -17.05
C SER A 104 -29.87 5.16 -16.60
N GLN A 105 -29.89 5.80 -15.43
CA GLN A 105 -28.75 6.59 -14.94
C GLN A 105 -27.56 5.68 -14.61
N MET A 106 -27.85 4.47 -14.12
CA MET A 106 -26.83 3.49 -13.80
C MET A 106 -26.20 2.86 -15.03
N LEU A 107 -26.98 2.50 -16.05
CA LEU A 107 -26.47 1.99 -17.32
C LEU A 107 -25.59 3.01 -18.06
N THR A 108 -25.98 4.29 -18.05
CA THR A 108 -25.17 5.35 -18.68
C THR A 108 -23.83 5.53 -17.98
N SER A 109 -23.76 5.45 -16.64
CA SER A 109 -22.47 5.52 -15.93
C SER A 109 -21.63 4.23 -16.08
N PHE A 110 -22.26 3.07 -16.30
CA PHE A 110 -21.58 1.78 -16.39
C PHE A 110 -21.01 1.46 -17.77
N LEU A 111 -21.67 1.91 -18.85
CA LEU A 111 -21.23 1.69 -20.23
C LEU A 111 -20.17 2.69 -20.70
N ASN A 112 -19.96 3.77 -19.95
CA ASN A 112 -18.97 4.82 -20.25
C ASN A 112 -17.62 4.61 -19.51
N PHE A 113 -17.38 3.41 -18.97
CA PHE A 113 -16.15 2.98 -18.30
C PHE A 113 -15.59 1.73 -18.99
#